data_AF-A0A524FNK3-F1
#
_entry.id   AF-A0A524FNK3-F1
#
_cell.length_a   1.000
_cell.length_b   1.000
_cell.length_c   1.000
_cell.angle_alpha   90.00
_cell.angle_beta   90.00
_cell.angle_gamma   90.00
#
_symmetry.space_group_name_H-M   'P 1'
#
loop_
_entity.id
_entity.type
_entity.pdbx_description
1 polymer ?
#
loop_
_entity_poly.entity_id
_entity_poly.type
_entity_poly.pdbx_seq_one_letter_code
_entity_poly.pdbx_strand_id
1 'polypeptide(L)'
;MSASSNAENVVLGIVREYLSKKPFFSMKNIVEYINNRVRHNPDINKNRIELIIKSLIKKRVIIPGTKLMKRDIIENPTRNEIFEYIKQNPAKNINEIMKAHNLGSNLALWHLSALEKFQFIRSKKIRNQCIFFQFDSDPKFDKFLYYMANDIVQSIVTFMQNEKPLKITEIADGLKKNHNTIKKYLEALIDLKLVEIEKEKSRDLYKLNKERYLKAIKLVNRG
;
A
#
# COMPACT_ATOMS: atom_id res chain seq x y z
N MET A 1 -15.55 8.38 -29.05
CA MET A 1 -14.23 7.90 -28.60
C MET A 1 -13.17 8.73 -29.31
N SER A 2 -12.31 9.45 -28.60
CA SER A 2 -11.41 10.44 -29.20
C SER A 2 -10.24 9.78 -29.96
N ALA A 3 -9.76 10.40 -31.05
CA ALA A 3 -8.58 9.96 -31.82
C ALA A 3 -7.30 9.82 -30.97
N SER A 4 -7.28 10.40 -29.76
CA SER A 4 -6.21 10.20 -28.77
C SER A 4 -6.18 8.79 -28.17
N SER A 5 -7.35 8.20 -27.92
CA SER A 5 -7.46 6.85 -27.34
C SER A 5 -7.05 5.77 -28.35
N ASN A 6 -7.28 5.99 -29.65
CA ASN A 6 -6.93 5.03 -30.69
C ASN A 6 -5.39 4.87 -30.84
N ALA A 7 -4.65 5.98 -30.86
CA ALA A 7 -3.19 5.95 -30.99
C ALA A 7 -2.50 5.29 -29.78
N GLU A 8 -2.97 5.57 -28.55
CA GLU A 8 -2.43 4.93 -27.34
C GLU A 8 -2.62 3.42 -27.37
N ASN A 9 -3.80 2.94 -27.81
CA ASN A 9 -4.08 1.51 -27.94
C ASN A 9 -3.21 0.82 -29.01
N VAL A 10 -3.04 1.43 -30.18
CA VAL A 10 -2.18 0.91 -31.25
C VAL A 10 -0.73 0.80 -30.75
N VAL A 11 -0.20 1.87 -30.15
CA VAL A 11 1.15 1.88 -29.59
C VAL A 11 1.30 0.83 -28.49
N LEU A 12 0.33 0.72 -27.57
CA LEU A 12 0.35 -0.27 -26.49
C LEU A 12 0.36 -1.71 -27.02
N GLY A 13 -0.40 -2.00 -28.09
CA GLY A 13 -0.40 -3.30 -28.76
C GLY A 13 0.98 -3.65 -29.32
N ILE A 14 1.63 -2.70 -29.98
CA ILE A 14 2.98 -2.88 -30.53
C ILE A 14 4.03 -3.01 -29.41
N VAL A 15 3.89 -2.27 -28.32
CA VAL A 15 4.77 -2.39 -27.14
C VAL A 15 4.67 -3.79 -26.55
N ARG A 16 3.47 -4.38 -26.47
CA ARG A 16 3.29 -5.76 -26.02
C ARG A 16 4.02 -6.75 -26.93
N GLU A 17 3.92 -6.58 -28.24
CA GLU A 17 4.66 -7.39 -29.22
C GLU A 17 6.18 -7.23 -29.06
N TYR A 18 6.65 -6.01 -28.80
CA TYR A 18 8.07 -5.75 -28.57
C TYR A 18 8.59 -6.48 -27.32
N LEU A 19 7.87 -6.35 -26.19
CA LEU A 19 8.29 -6.89 -24.90
C LEU A 19 8.20 -8.42 -24.82
N SER A 20 7.33 -9.05 -25.61
CA SER A 20 7.32 -10.52 -25.72
C SER A 20 8.59 -11.08 -26.35
N LYS A 21 9.23 -10.30 -27.23
CA LYS A 21 10.47 -10.68 -27.94
C LYS A 21 11.73 -10.19 -27.23
N LYS A 22 11.68 -9.03 -26.56
CA LYS A 22 12.85 -8.37 -25.95
C LYS A 22 12.52 -7.93 -24.52
N PRO A 23 13.19 -8.51 -23.50
CA PRO A 23 12.87 -8.19 -22.11
C PRO A 23 13.37 -6.83 -21.64
N PHE A 24 14.27 -6.21 -22.40
CA PHE A 24 14.84 -4.90 -22.12
C PHE A 24 14.58 -3.97 -23.29
N PHE A 25 14.25 -2.72 -22.97
CA PHE A 25 14.08 -1.68 -23.97
C PHE A 25 14.75 -0.38 -23.54
N SER A 26 15.39 0.28 -24.49
CA SER A 26 15.74 1.69 -24.39
C SER A 26 14.66 2.52 -25.08
N MET A 27 14.52 3.78 -24.69
CA MET A 27 13.55 4.69 -25.32
C MET A 27 13.80 4.78 -26.83
N LYS A 28 15.06 4.87 -27.26
CA LYS A 28 15.42 4.92 -28.68
C LYS A 28 14.93 3.68 -29.44
N ASN A 29 15.25 2.49 -28.94
CA ASN A 29 14.98 1.24 -29.66
C ASN A 29 13.47 0.96 -29.76
N ILE A 30 12.71 1.21 -28.68
CA ILE A 30 11.26 0.96 -28.70
C ILE A 30 10.54 1.95 -29.61
N VAL A 31 10.93 3.23 -29.59
CA VAL A 31 10.36 4.27 -30.45
C VAL A 31 10.64 3.97 -31.91
N GLU A 32 11.87 3.58 -32.26
CA GLU A 32 12.24 3.22 -33.63
C GLU A 32 11.46 1.99 -34.12
N TYR A 33 11.32 0.97 -33.26
CA TYR A 33 10.55 -0.22 -33.58
C TYR A 33 9.06 0.07 -33.82
N ILE A 34 8.46 0.93 -33.01
CA ILE A 34 7.05 1.34 -33.17
C ILE A 34 6.91 2.19 -34.43
N ASN A 35 7.78 3.19 -34.62
CA ASN A 35 7.76 4.08 -35.77
C ASN A 35 7.83 3.30 -37.08
N ASN A 36 8.62 2.20 -37.12
CA ASN A 36 8.70 1.33 -38.29
C ASN A 36 7.41 0.56 -38.60
N ARG A 37 6.58 0.26 -37.60
CA ARG A 37 5.29 -0.44 -37.78
C ARG A 37 4.14 0.49 -38.15
N VAL A 38 4.23 1.75 -37.79
CA VAL A 38 3.16 2.74 -38.01
C VAL A 38 3.51 3.77 -39.07
N ARG A 39 4.52 3.51 -39.92
CA ARG A 39 5.03 4.47 -40.94
C ARG A 39 3.94 5.06 -41.83
N HIS A 40 2.91 4.29 -42.14
CA HIS A 40 1.80 4.71 -43.00
C HIS A 40 0.61 5.31 -42.22
N ASN A 41 0.70 5.41 -40.91
CA ASN A 41 -0.34 5.99 -40.07
C ASN A 41 -0.05 7.49 -39.86
N PRO A 42 -0.79 8.41 -40.51
CA PRO A 42 -0.52 9.84 -40.44
C PRO A 42 -0.73 10.41 -39.03
N ASP A 43 -1.53 9.75 -38.20
CA ASP A 43 -1.82 10.19 -36.85
C ASP A 43 -0.71 9.85 -35.85
N ILE A 44 0.21 8.93 -36.17
CA ILE A 44 1.21 8.41 -35.22
C ILE A 44 2.62 8.69 -35.73
N ASN A 45 3.09 9.92 -35.49
CA ASN A 45 4.48 10.31 -35.74
C ASN A 45 5.40 9.98 -34.55
N LYS A 46 6.72 10.05 -34.78
CA LYS A 46 7.77 9.76 -33.79
C LYS A 46 7.60 10.54 -32.47
N ASN A 47 7.32 11.84 -32.54
CA ASN A 47 7.13 12.68 -31.35
C ASN A 47 5.93 12.21 -30.52
N ARG A 48 4.82 11.86 -31.19
CA ARG A 48 3.62 11.34 -30.53
C ARG A 48 3.89 9.98 -29.88
N ILE A 49 4.64 9.09 -30.54
CA ILE A 49 5.08 7.81 -29.96
C ILE A 49 5.88 8.05 -28.68
N GLU A 50 6.86 8.95 -28.71
CA GLU A 50 7.67 9.29 -27.53
C GLU A 50 6.82 9.79 -26.37
N LEU A 51 5.84 10.66 -26.63
CA LEU A 51 4.91 11.15 -25.60
C LEU A 51 4.06 10.01 -25.02
N ILE A 52 3.55 9.11 -25.86
CA ILE A 52 2.79 7.94 -25.40
C ILE A 52 3.66 7.04 -24.54
N ILE A 53 4.88 6.70 -24.96
CA ILE A 53 5.79 5.85 -24.17
C ILE A 53 6.14 6.51 -22.83
N LYS A 54 6.44 7.82 -22.81
CA LYS A 54 6.65 8.58 -21.57
C LYS A 54 5.43 8.49 -20.65
N SER A 55 4.23 8.63 -21.19
CA SER A 55 2.97 8.49 -20.46
C SER A 55 2.79 7.08 -19.87
N LEU A 56 3.03 6.03 -20.66
CA LEU A 56 2.94 4.63 -20.21
C LEU A 56 3.95 4.32 -19.09
N ILE A 57 5.18 4.84 -19.18
CA ILE A 57 6.19 4.70 -18.13
C ILE A 57 5.75 5.46 -16.86
N LYS A 58 5.27 6.70 -17.01
CA LYS A 58 4.78 7.52 -15.89
C LYS A 58 3.63 6.83 -15.14
N LYS A 59 2.70 6.22 -15.87
CA LYS A 59 1.57 5.43 -15.32
C LYS A 59 1.99 4.03 -14.81
N ARG A 60 3.28 3.68 -14.89
CA ARG A 60 3.83 2.34 -14.61
C ARG A 60 3.13 1.22 -15.41
N VAL A 61 2.58 1.51 -16.58
CA VAL A 61 2.02 0.47 -17.46
C VAL A 61 3.14 -0.42 -18.01
N ILE A 62 4.28 0.21 -18.32
CA ILE A 62 5.54 -0.45 -18.69
C ILE A 62 6.67 0.15 -17.85
N ILE A 63 7.73 -0.62 -17.63
CA ILE A 63 8.89 -0.17 -16.88
C ILE A 63 10.16 -0.62 -17.59
N PRO A 64 11.11 0.28 -17.90
CA PRO A 64 12.41 -0.12 -18.43
C PRO A 64 13.09 -1.13 -17.51
N GLY A 65 13.79 -2.11 -18.09
CA GLY A 65 14.45 -3.15 -17.29
C GLY A 65 13.61 -4.41 -17.04
N THR A 66 12.39 -4.50 -17.58
CA THR A 66 11.57 -5.71 -17.47
C THR A 66 10.66 -5.89 -18.67
N LYS A 67 10.36 -7.16 -19.00
CA LYS A 67 9.35 -7.55 -19.98
C LYS A 67 7.92 -7.41 -19.46
N LEU A 68 7.75 -7.34 -18.13
CA LEU A 68 6.44 -7.32 -17.51
C LEU A 68 5.77 -5.96 -17.74
N MET A 69 4.48 -6.03 -18.04
CA MET A 69 3.56 -4.90 -18.07
C MET A 69 2.66 -4.94 -16.83
N LYS A 70 2.00 -3.82 -16.52
CA LYS A 70 1.09 -3.72 -15.36
C LYS A 70 0.00 -4.80 -15.36
N ARG A 71 -0.52 -5.16 -16.54
CA ARG A 71 -1.47 -6.27 -16.71
C ARG A 71 -0.88 -7.61 -16.28
N ASP A 72 0.35 -7.92 -16.66
CA ASP A 72 0.99 -9.21 -16.38
C ASP A 72 1.23 -9.40 -14.88
N ILE A 73 1.31 -8.29 -14.13
CA ILE A 73 1.43 -8.32 -12.68
C ILE A 73 0.14 -8.88 -12.05
N ILE A 74 -1.02 -8.35 -12.42
CA ILE A 74 -2.30 -8.73 -11.83
C ILE A 74 -2.91 -9.99 -12.47
N GLU A 75 -2.54 -10.32 -13.71
CA GLU A 75 -2.93 -11.59 -14.36
C GLU A 75 -2.26 -12.82 -13.71
N ASN A 76 -1.22 -12.63 -12.91
CA ASN A 76 -0.61 -13.72 -12.16
C ASN A 76 -1.46 -14.06 -10.91
N PRO A 77 -1.94 -15.31 -10.77
CA PRO A 77 -2.87 -15.69 -9.69
C PRO A 77 -2.33 -15.36 -8.30
N THR A 78 -1.09 -15.76 -8.00
CA THR A 78 -0.48 -15.53 -6.69
C THR A 78 -0.33 -14.04 -6.36
N ARG A 79 0.06 -13.20 -7.33
CA ARG A 79 0.14 -11.75 -7.11
C ARG A 79 -1.23 -11.12 -6.91
N ASN A 80 -2.23 -11.58 -7.66
CA ASN A 80 -3.60 -11.11 -7.50
C ASN A 80 -4.14 -11.46 -6.11
N GLU A 81 -3.92 -12.70 -5.66
CA GLU A 81 -4.30 -13.15 -4.33
C GLU A 81 -3.62 -12.32 -3.22
N ILE A 82 -2.31 -12.06 -3.33
CA ILE A 82 -1.58 -11.20 -2.38
C ILE A 82 -2.15 -9.78 -2.40
N PHE A 83 -2.42 -9.23 -3.58
CA PHE A 83 -2.98 -7.89 -3.72
C PHE A 83 -4.37 -7.77 -3.07
N GLU A 84 -5.27 -8.71 -3.37
CA GLU A 84 -6.60 -8.73 -2.77
C GLU A 84 -6.54 -8.98 -1.25
N TYR A 85 -5.61 -9.81 -0.78
CA TYR A 85 -5.37 -10.01 0.64
C TYR A 85 -4.96 -8.70 1.34
N ILE A 86 -4.02 -7.94 0.78
CA ILE A 86 -3.57 -6.64 1.33
C ILE A 86 -4.70 -5.60 1.28
N LYS A 87 -5.53 -5.62 0.25
CA LYS A 87 -6.69 -4.73 0.12
C LYS A 87 -7.75 -5.01 1.20
N GLN A 88 -8.05 -6.28 1.46
CA GLN A 88 -9.01 -6.70 2.48
C GLN A 88 -8.44 -6.58 3.90
N ASN A 89 -7.14 -6.80 4.04
CA ASN A 89 -6.41 -6.80 5.30
C ASN A 89 -5.23 -5.84 5.18
N PRO A 90 -5.47 -4.52 5.28
CA PRO A 90 -4.39 -3.55 5.22
C PRO A 90 -3.45 -3.70 6.42
N ALA A 91 -2.27 -3.10 6.31
CA ALA A 91 -1.28 -3.04 7.37
C ALA A 91 -0.66 -4.39 7.79
N LYS A 92 -0.52 -5.32 6.83
CA LYS A 92 0.11 -6.63 7.06
C LYS A 92 1.60 -6.61 6.78
N ASN A 93 2.34 -7.36 7.57
CA ASN A 93 3.78 -7.56 7.36
C ASN A 93 4.04 -8.78 6.46
N ILE A 94 5.29 -8.92 5.99
CA ILE A 94 5.67 -10.02 5.09
C ILE A 94 5.40 -11.42 5.68
N ASN A 95 5.62 -11.63 6.99
CA ASN A 95 5.40 -12.93 7.61
C ASN A 95 3.91 -13.29 7.66
N GLU A 96 3.02 -12.31 7.85
CA GLU A 96 1.58 -12.52 7.77
C GLU A 96 1.14 -12.92 6.35
N ILE A 97 1.67 -12.24 5.34
CA ILE A 97 1.40 -12.54 3.92
C ILE A 97 1.93 -13.92 3.54
N MET A 98 3.17 -14.26 3.96
CA MET A 98 3.76 -15.58 3.73
C MET A 98 2.90 -16.69 4.33
N LYS A 99 2.40 -16.51 5.55
CA LYS A 99 1.53 -17.48 6.22
C LYS A 99 0.18 -17.62 5.50
N ALA A 100 -0.42 -16.51 5.10
CA ALA A 100 -1.73 -16.51 4.44
C ALA A 100 -1.72 -17.25 3.09
N HIS A 101 -0.60 -17.21 2.35
CA HIS A 101 -0.48 -17.80 1.01
C HIS A 101 0.48 -19.01 0.95
N ASN A 102 0.96 -19.50 2.11
CA ASN A 102 1.93 -20.60 2.21
C ASN A 102 3.17 -20.40 1.30
N LEU A 103 3.76 -19.19 1.33
CA LEU A 103 4.88 -18.81 0.46
C LEU A 103 6.21 -18.81 1.21
N GLY A 104 7.26 -19.26 0.50
CA GLY A 104 8.64 -19.05 0.93
C GLY A 104 9.07 -17.58 0.84
N SER A 105 10.03 -17.17 1.69
CA SER A 105 10.47 -15.77 1.83
C SER A 105 10.87 -15.11 0.51
N ASN A 106 11.75 -15.75 -0.27
CA ASN A 106 12.23 -15.20 -1.55
C ASN A 106 11.10 -15.01 -2.57
N LEU A 107 10.15 -15.96 -2.61
CA LEU A 107 9.02 -15.89 -3.53
C LEU A 107 8.06 -14.78 -3.12
N ALA A 108 7.74 -14.67 -1.83
CA ALA A 108 6.92 -13.57 -1.31
C ALA A 108 7.56 -12.20 -1.58
N LEU A 109 8.87 -12.04 -1.31
CA LEU A 109 9.61 -10.82 -1.62
C LEU A 109 9.55 -10.46 -3.10
N TRP A 110 9.72 -11.45 -3.98
CA TRP A 110 9.63 -11.22 -5.42
C TRP A 110 8.23 -10.74 -5.84
N HIS A 111 7.16 -11.39 -5.35
CA HIS A 111 5.79 -10.97 -5.64
C HIS A 111 5.50 -9.56 -5.13
N LEU A 112 5.88 -9.26 -3.87
CA LEU A 112 5.69 -7.95 -3.26
C LEU A 112 6.48 -6.86 -3.99
N SER A 113 7.74 -7.14 -4.36
CA SER A 113 8.56 -6.22 -5.14
C SER A 113 7.94 -5.93 -6.50
N ALA A 114 7.41 -6.94 -7.19
CA ALA A 114 6.72 -6.76 -8.46
C ALA A 114 5.44 -5.91 -8.30
N LEU A 115 4.62 -6.19 -7.29
CA LEU A 115 3.41 -5.41 -7.00
C LEU A 115 3.73 -3.94 -6.67
N GLU A 116 4.76 -3.70 -5.86
CA GLU A 116 5.18 -2.35 -5.47
C GLU A 116 5.78 -1.57 -6.66
N LYS A 117 6.62 -2.23 -7.46
CA LYS A 117 7.24 -1.64 -8.66
C LYS A 117 6.19 -1.10 -9.65
N PHE A 118 5.05 -1.78 -9.76
CA PHE A 118 3.92 -1.41 -10.62
C PHE A 118 2.80 -0.62 -9.90
N GLN A 119 3.06 -0.19 -8.66
CA GLN A 119 2.15 0.66 -7.86
C GLN A 119 0.78 0.03 -7.63
N PHE A 120 0.73 -1.28 -7.36
CA PHE A 120 -0.46 -1.93 -6.79
C PHE A 120 -0.46 -1.80 -5.26
N ILE A 121 0.71 -1.95 -4.65
CA ILE A 121 0.93 -1.80 -3.22
C ILE A 121 2.03 -0.79 -2.95
N ARG A 122 2.16 -0.40 -1.68
CA ARG A 122 3.28 0.36 -1.16
C ARG A 122 3.70 -0.21 0.19
N SER A 123 4.98 -0.12 0.49
CA SER A 123 5.51 -0.49 1.80
C SER A 123 5.79 0.73 2.68
N LYS A 124 5.74 0.54 4.00
CA LYS A 124 6.16 1.52 5.00
C LYS A 124 6.83 0.81 6.15
N LYS A 125 7.97 1.36 6.59
CA LYS A 125 8.63 0.90 7.80
C LYS A 125 7.89 1.45 9.02
N ILE A 126 7.29 0.57 9.81
CA ILE A 126 6.66 0.90 11.09
C ILE A 126 7.38 0.07 12.15
N ARG A 127 8.07 0.75 13.08
CA ARG A 127 9.01 0.11 14.01
C ARG A 127 10.09 -0.66 13.23
N ASN A 128 10.29 -1.94 13.54
CA ASN A 128 11.25 -2.81 12.85
C ASN A 128 10.60 -3.70 11.79
N GLN A 129 9.38 -3.38 11.36
CA GLN A 129 8.63 -4.18 10.40
C GLN A 129 8.37 -3.39 9.11
N CYS A 130 8.41 -4.11 7.98
CA CYS A 130 7.95 -3.63 6.70
C CYS A 130 6.47 -3.99 6.56
N ILE A 131 5.61 -2.97 6.48
CA ILE A 131 4.16 -3.11 6.46
C ILE A 131 3.64 -2.68 5.08
N PHE A 132 2.74 -3.48 4.52
CA PHE A 132 2.20 -3.27 3.17
C PHE A 132 0.78 -2.70 3.22
N PHE A 133 0.52 -1.79 2.29
CA PHE A 133 -0.75 -1.09 2.09
C PHE A 133 -1.08 -1.04 0.59
N GLN A 134 -2.35 -0.85 0.26
CA GLN A 134 -2.75 -0.54 -1.12
C GLN A 134 -2.11 0.78 -1.55
N PHE A 135 -1.67 0.87 -2.81
CA PHE A 135 -0.91 2.04 -3.28
C PHE A 135 -1.69 3.36 -3.20
N ASP A 136 -2.97 3.32 -3.56
CA ASP A 136 -3.92 4.45 -3.60
C ASP A 136 -4.56 4.80 -2.25
N SER A 137 -4.42 3.95 -1.23
CA SER A 137 -4.89 4.25 0.13
C SER A 137 -4.13 5.44 0.73
N ASP A 138 -4.81 6.32 1.48
CA ASP A 138 -4.22 7.53 2.05
C ASP A 138 -3.12 7.19 3.10
N PRO A 139 -1.83 7.53 2.82
CA PRO A 139 -0.71 7.21 3.71
C PRO A 139 -0.77 7.84 5.10
N LYS A 140 -1.63 8.85 5.30
CA LYS A 140 -1.86 9.49 6.61
C LYS A 140 -2.46 8.51 7.62
N PHE A 141 -3.22 7.51 7.16
CA PHE A 141 -3.87 6.53 8.02
C PHE A 141 -3.04 5.27 8.29
N ASP A 142 -1.87 5.10 7.67
CA ASP A 142 -1.08 3.85 7.80
C ASP A 142 -0.79 3.43 9.24
N LYS A 143 -0.34 4.39 10.07
CA LYS A 143 -0.03 4.12 11.47
C LYS A 143 -1.33 3.76 12.23
N PHE A 144 -2.40 4.49 11.96
CA PHE A 144 -3.71 4.21 12.54
C PHE A 144 -4.16 2.78 12.18
N LEU A 145 -4.17 2.42 10.90
CA LEU A 145 -4.53 1.08 10.43
C LEU A 145 -3.66 0.00 11.05
N TYR A 146 -2.34 0.20 11.10
CA TYR A 146 -1.41 -0.74 11.72
C TYR A 146 -1.72 -1.00 13.20
N TYR A 147 -1.93 0.05 13.98
CA TYR A 147 -2.23 -0.11 15.40
C TYR A 147 -3.64 -0.65 15.63
N MET A 148 -4.62 -0.24 14.82
CA MET A 148 -5.99 -0.75 14.94
C MET A 148 -6.11 -2.21 14.49
N ALA A 149 -5.23 -2.71 13.63
CA ALA A 149 -5.19 -4.13 13.30
C ALA A 149 -4.63 -5.02 14.45
N ASN A 150 -4.16 -4.42 15.55
CA ASN A 150 -3.60 -5.16 16.69
C ASN A 150 -4.64 -5.40 17.79
N ASP A 151 -4.85 -6.66 18.15
CA ASP A 151 -5.85 -7.08 19.16
C ASP A 151 -5.64 -6.45 20.55
N ILE A 152 -4.38 -6.22 20.95
CA ILE A 152 -4.08 -5.59 22.24
C ILE A 152 -4.49 -4.13 22.21
N VAL A 153 -4.23 -3.43 21.11
CA VAL A 153 -4.65 -2.04 20.94
C VAL A 153 -6.17 -1.93 20.93
N GLN A 154 -6.86 -2.83 20.21
CA GLN A 154 -8.33 -2.88 20.21
C GLN A 154 -8.89 -3.13 21.61
N SER A 155 -8.28 -4.05 22.36
CA SER A 155 -8.62 -4.29 23.76
C SER A 155 -8.43 -3.04 24.62
N ILE A 156 -7.32 -2.30 24.46
CA ILE A 156 -7.07 -1.04 25.18
C ILE A 156 -8.13 0.00 24.85
N VAL A 157 -8.37 0.26 23.55
CA VAL A 157 -9.36 1.25 23.11
C VAL A 157 -10.75 0.90 23.64
N THR A 158 -11.14 -0.37 23.57
CA THR A 158 -12.43 -0.86 24.08
C THR A 158 -12.54 -0.67 25.60
N PHE A 159 -11.50 -1.02 26.35
CA PHE A 159 -11.47 -0.84 27.80
C PHE A 159 -11.58 0.63 28.22
N MET A 160 -11.03 1.55 27.43
CA MET A 160 -11.05 2.99 27.68
C MET A 160 -12.33 3.70 27.19
N GLN A 161 -13.33 2.99 26.67
CA GLN A 161 -14.57 3.62 26.16
C GLN A 161 -15.45 4.24 27.24
N ASN A 162 -15.28 3.86 28.52
CA ASN A 162 -16.12 4.29 29.64
C ASN A 162 -15.91 5.75 30.11
N GLU A 163 -15.28 6.60 29.29
CA GLU A 163 -15.05 8.05 29.46
C GLU A 163 -14.34 8.53 30.74
N LYS A 164 -14.02 7.62 31.66
CA LYS A 164 -13.19 7.85 32.84
C LYS A 164 -11.69 7.79 32.50
N PRO A 165 -10.87 8.76 32.94
CA PRO A 165 -9.41 8.65 32.88
C PRO A 165 -8.90 7.47 33.73
N LEU A 166 -7.95 6.70 33.20
CA LEU A 166 -7.44 5.48 33.82
C LEU A 166 -5.92 5.56 34.01
N LYS A 167 -5.44 5.00 35.11
CA LYS A 167 -4.01 4.74 35.31
C LYS A 167 -3.58 3.60 34.40
N ILE A 168 -2.32 3.63 33.99
CA ILE A 168 -1.72 2.52 33.25
C ILE A 168 -1.83 1.17 33.98
N THR A 169 -1.74 1.17 35.32
CA THR A 169 -1.90 -0.04 36.14
C THR A 169 -3.33 -0.59 36.05
N GLU A 170 -4.34 0.28 36.08
CA GLU A 170 -5.75 -0.13 35.96
C GLU A 170 -6.03 -0.77 34.58
N ILE A 171 -5.42 -0.24 33.52
CA ILE A 171 -5.51 -0.81 32.16
C ILE A 171 -4.78 -2.15 32.09
N ALA A 172 -3.56 -2.23 32.64
CA ALA A 172 -2.74 -3.44 32.61
C ALA A 172 -3.40 -4.59 33.39
N ASP A 173 -3.90 -4.31 34.59
CA ASP A 173 -4.55 -5.28 35.45
C ASP A 173 -5.90 -5.71 34.85
N GLY A 174 -6.70 -4.75 34.37
CA GLY A 174 -8.00 -5.01 33.73
C GLY A 174 -7.89 -5.89 32.47
N LEU A 175 -6.83 -5.70 31.68
CA LEU A 175 -6.58 -6.50 30.48
C LEU A 175 -5.71 -7.75 30.72
N LYS A 176 -5.20 -7.94 31.94
CA LYS A 176 -4.23 -8.98 32.30
C LYS A 176 -3.03 -9.00 31.35
N LYS A 177 -2.48 -7.82 31.05
CA LYS A 177 -1.32 -7.64 30.15
C LYS A 177 -0.16 -7.00 30.88
N ASN A 178 1.05 -7.27 30.40
CA ASN A 178 2.26 -6.68 30.94
C ASN A 178 2.24 -5.14 30.82
N HIS A 179 2.62 -4.47 31.90
CA HIS A 179 2.67 -3.01 31.99
C HIS A 179 3.49 -2.35 30.87
N ASN A 180 4.65 -2.90 30.50
CA ASN A 180 5.48 -2.38 29.41
C ASN A 180 4.80 -2.51 28.04
N THR A 181 4.02 -3.59 27.83
CA THR A 181 3.23 -3.77 26.61
C THR A 181 2.14 -2.71 26.51
N ILE A 182 1.41 -2.46 27.60
CA ILE A 182 0.39 -1.40 27.65
C ILE A 182 1.02 -0.03 27.43
N LYS A 183 2.11 0.29 28.14
CA LYS A 183 2.86 1.56 27.99
C LYS A 183 3.20 1.83 26.53
N LYS A 184 3.84 0.84 25.88
CA LYS A 184 4.24 0.89 24.47
C LYS A 184 3.09 1.16 23.51
N TYR A 185 1.88 0.67 23.80
CA TYR A 185 0.71 0.93 22.96
C TYR A 185 0.00 2.24 23.31
N LEU A 186 -0.01 2.65 24.58
CA LEU A 186 -0.50 3.97 24.98
C LEU A 186 0.33 5.08 24.33
N GLU A 187 1.67 4.98 24.36
CA GLU A 187 2.57 5.92 23.67
C GLU A 187 2.21 6.05 22.18
N ALA A 188 1.97 4.92 21.50
CA ALA A 188 1.55 4.92 20.11
C ALA A 188 0.17 5.56 19.88
N LEU A 189 -0.78 5.35 20.80
CA LEU A 189 -2.11 5.96 20.73
C LEU A 189 -2.06 7.46 21.02
N ILE A 190 -1.15 7.93 21.87
CA ILE A 190 -0.88 9.34 22.13
C ILE A 190 -0.25 10.01 20.90
N ASP A 191 0.71 9.36 20.25
CA ASP A 191 1.30 9.85 18.99
C ASP A 191 0.24 10.02 17.89
N LEU A 192 -0.75 9.14 17.86
CA LEU A 192 -1.91 9.23 16.97
C LEU A 192 -2.97 10.23 17.45
N LYS A 193 -2.77 10.82 18.64
CA LYS A 193 -3.69 11.72 19.34
C LYS A 193 -5.06 11.08 19.58
N LEU A 194 -5.09 9.75 19.75
CA LEU A 194 -6.28 8.99 20.13
C LEU A 194 -6.45 8.90 21.65
N VAL A 195 -5.34 9.04 22.38
CA VAL A 195 -5.32 9.06 23.84
C VAL A 195 -4.68 10.36 24.30
N GLU A 196 -5.26 10.96 25.33
CA GLU A 196 -4.78 12.16 25.99
C GLU A 196 -4.31 11.81 27.41
N ILE A 197 -3.32 12.58 27.89
CA ILE A 197 -2.80 12.45 29.25
C ILE A 197 -3.35 13.59 30.10
N GLU A 198 -4.00 13.23 31.20
CA GLU A 198 -4.42 14.14 32.26
C GLU A 198 -3.53 13.92 33.49
N LYS A 199 -3.13 14.99 34.19
CA LYS A 199 -2.32 14.87 35.42
C LYS A 199 -3.21 15.00 36.65
N GLU A 200 -3.23 13.98 37.49
CA GLU A 200 -3.88 14.03 38.81
C GLU A 200 -2.84 13.77 39.89
N LYS A 201 -2.61 14.76 40.78
CA LYS A 201 -1.67 14.66 41.91
C LYS A 201 -0.30 14.07 41.51
N SER A 202 0.26 14.57 40.40
CA SER A 202 1.54 14.14 39.80
C SER A 202 1.56 12.74 39.19
N ARG A 203 0.42 12.09 38.96
CA ARG A 203 0.31 10.82 38.22
C ARG A 203 -0.38 11.03 36.87
N ASP A 204 0.11 10.32 35.86
CA ASP A 204 -0.47 10.34 34.52
C ASP A 204 -1.70 9.43 34.47
N LEU A 205 -2.82 10.03 34.07
CA LEU A 205 -4.07 9.36 33.73
C LEU A 205 -4.28 9.43 32.22
N TYR A 206 -4.78 8.35 31.63
CA TYR A 206 -4.97 8.20 30.21
C TYR A 206 -6.46 8.19 29.89
N LYS A 207 -6.87 9.03 28.93
CA LYS A 207 -8.26 9.14 28.49
C LYS A 207 -8.35 8.98 26.98
N LEU A 208 -9.33 8.21 26.52
CA LEU A 208 -9.59 8.07 25.09
C LEU A 208 -10.24 9.35 24.54
N ASN A 209 -9.65 9.94 23.50
CA ASN A 209 -10.31 10.97 22.70
C ASN A 209 -11.30 10.29 21.74
N LYS A 210 -12.52 10.07 22.24
CA LYS A 210 -13.59 9.36 21.52
C LYS A 210 -14.01 10.04 20.23
N GLU A 211 -14.09 11.38 20.23
CA GLU A 211 -14.42 12.16 19.02
C GLU A 211 -13.39 11.89 17.92
N ARG A 212 -12.10 11.97 18.26
CA ARG A 212 -11.00 11.76 17.33
C ARG A 212 -10.93 10.32 16.83
N TYR A 213 -11.17 9.35 17.71
CA TYR A 213 -11.26 7.94 17.34
C TYR A 213 -12.39 7.68 16.34
N LEU A 214 -13.61 8.15 16.63
CA LEU A 214 -14.76 8.00 15.74
C LEU A 214 -14.55 8.73 14.40
N LYS A 215 -13.91 9.90 14.43
CA LYS A 215 -13.54 10.64 13.21
C LYS A 215 -12.54 9.85 12.37
N ALA A 216 -11.50 9.26 12.99
CA ALA A 216 -10.51 8.44 12.29
C ALA A 216 -11.14 7.21 11.63
N ILE A 217 -12.03 6.49 12.34
CA ILE A 217 -12.77 5.36 11.77
C ILE A 217 -13.62 5.78 10.57
N LYS A 218 -14.39 6.88 10.71
CA LYS A 218 -15.22 7.39 9.60
C LYS A 218 -14.40 7.78 8.38
N LEU A 219 -13.21 8.32 8.57
CA LEU A 219 -12.32 8.70 7.47
C LEU A 219 -11.73 7.47 6.76
N VAL A 220 -11.35 6.45 7.54
CA VAL A 220 -10.86 5.19 6.98
C VAL A 220 -11.95 4.46 6.19
N ASN A 221 -13.19 4.43 6.68
CA ASN A 221 -14.28 3.72 6.00
C ASN A 221 -14.85 4.47 4.77
N ARG A 222 -14.46 5.72 4.54
CA ARG A 222 -14.91 6.55 3.41
C ARG A 222 -13.91 6.63 2.27
N GLY A 223 -12.66 6.21 2.49
CA GLY A 223 -11.58 6.18 1.50
C GLY A 223 -11.34 4.77 1.00
#